data_AF-A0A7M5WJ62-F1
#
_entry.id   AF-A0A7M5WJ62-F1
#
_cell.length_a   1.000
_cell.length_b   1.000
_cell.length_c   1.000
_cell.angle_alpha   90.00
_cell.angle_beta   90.00
_cell.angle_gamma   90.00
#
_symmetry.space_group_name_H-M   'P 1'
#
loop_
_entity.id
_entity.type
_entity.pdbx_description
1 polymer ?
#
loop_
_entity_poly.entity_id
_entity_poly.type
_entity_poly.pdbx_seq_one_letter_code
_entity_poly.pdbx_strand_id
1 'polypeptide(L)'
;GNCVKEPGFCVQPNGCDQNSGVIKMNSFEGNTQQRQQECLKKCLAHPGATGCEVIWHQSNRGCYIHTQSVARGNNAARHSCWVFSKCKQAPLYRFWNRRLGDHFYTTNYNEIWNGKRGSGFKGIQCRVLKHHQDGTIPLYRYWRRYWSDHFYTTNIREIGTARRGQRGRYGYVSEGITAYCYPSSRQGLIPLYRYWKASIVDHFYTTNIREIGTSVRGKYGHHGYKSEGIVCYVFPA
;
A
#
# COMPACT_ATOMS: atom_id res chain seq x y z
N GLY A 1 -5.40 -3.49 13.51
CA GLY A 1 -4.88 -4.34 12.42
C GLY A 1 -6.05 -4.96 11.69
N ASN A 2 -5.81 -5.84 10.73
CA ASN A 2 -6.39 -7.19 10.74
C ASN A 2 -6.36 -7.77 9.31
N CYS A 3 -5.25 -8.44 9.02
CA CYS A 3 -5.29 -9.66 8.24
C CYS A 3 -5.67 -10.77 9.21
N VAL A 4 -6.83 -11.39 9.01
CA VAL A 4 -7.30 -12.48 9.89
C VAL A 4 -6.41 -13.70 9.65
N LYS A 5 -5.94 -14.31 10.73
CA LYS A 5 -5.20 -15.58 10.67
C LYS A 5 -6.20 -16.71 10.44
N GLU A 6 -6.00 -17.48 9.38
CA GLU A 6 -6.76 -18.70 9.10
C GLU A 6 -5.93 -19.91 9.52
N PRO A 7 -6.53 -20.92 10.18
CA PRO A 7 -5.83 -22.15 10.50
C PRO A 7 -5.52 -22.95 9.22
N GLY A 8 -4.41 -23.70 9.22
CA GLY A 8 -3.99 -24.50 8.07
C GLY A 8 -3.04 -23.78 7.12
N PHE A 9 -2.59 -24.53 6.12
CA PHE A 9 -1.79 -24.02 5.01
C PHE A 9 -2.69 -23.37 3.96
N CYS A 10 -2.09 -22.51 3.14
CA CYS A 10 -2.76 -21.70 2.14
C CYS A 10 -3.13 -22.54 0.92
N VAL A 11 -4.42 -22.57 0.59
CA VAL A 11 -4.96 -23.38 -0.53
C VAL A 11 -5.60 -22.52 -1.61
N GLN A 12 -5.72 -23.12 -2.80
CA GLN A 12 -6.50 -22.62 -3.93
C GLN A 12 -8.02 -22.81 -3.70
N PRO A 13 -8.90 -22.23 -4.55
CA PRO A 13 -10.36 -22.37 -4.39
C PRO A 13 -10.84 -23.83 -4.31
N ASN A 14 -10.26 -24.72 -5.13
CA ASN A 14 -10.54 -26.16 -5.14
C ASN A 14 -10.02 -26.92 -3.90
N GLY A 15 -9.32 -26.26 -2.97
CA GLY A 15 -8.78 -26.87 -1.76
C GLY A 15 -7.40 -27.51 -1.92
N CYS A 16 -6.83 -27.52 -3.13
CA CYS A 16 -5.45 -27.95 -3.36
C CYS A 16 -4.46 -26.97 -2.74
N ASP A 17 -3.33 -27.50 -2.28
CA ASP A 17 -2.22 -26.71 -1.75
C ASP A 17 -1.71 -25.67 -2.77
N GLN A 18 -1.52 -24.43 -2.32
CA GLN A 18 -1.05 -23.35 -3.16
C GLN A 18 0.49 -23.37 -3.21
N ASN A 19 1.04 -24.17 -4.14
CA ASN A 19 2.50 -24.32 -4.29
C ASN A 19 3.16 -23.50 -5.42
N SER A 20 2.37 -22.75 -6.20
CA SER A 20 2.89 -21.88 -7.27
C SER A 20 3.24 -20.49 -6.76
N GLY A 21 4.45 -20.00 -7.06
CA GLY A 21 4.89 -18.66 -6.65
C GLY A 21 5.09 -18.53 -5.13
N VAL A 22 5.67 -19.54 -4.50
CA VAL A 22 5.96 -19.59 -3.07
C VAL A 22 7.44 -19.26 -2.82
N ILE A 23 7.70 -18.34 -1.89
CA ILE A 23 9.06 -17.93 -1.51
C ILE A 23 9.27 -18.24 -0.04
N LYS A 24 10.18 -19.17 0.27
CA LYS A 24 10.59 -19.46 1.65
C LYS A 24 11.57 -18.39 2.15
N MET A 25 11.19 -17.66 3.20
CA MET A 25 12.03 -16.61 3.77
C MET A 25 13.04 -17.09 4.81
N ASN A 26 12.70 -18.12 5.57
CA ASN A 26 13.56 -18.70 6.60
C ASN A 26 13.07 -20.11 6.99
N SER A 27 13.83 -20.79 7.85
CA SER A 27 13.52 -22.12 8.38
C SER A 27 13.31 -22.13 9.91
N PHE A 28 12.82 -21.03 10.47
CA PHE A 28 12.58 -20.92 11.91
C PHE A 28 11.28 -21.60 12.34
N GLU A 29 11.19 -21.98 13.61
CA GLU A 29 9.96 -22.49 14.21
C GLU A 29 8.90 -21.39 14.30
N GLY A 30 7.72 -21.66 13.75
CA GLY A 30 6.62 -20.72 13.62
C GLY A 30 5.58 -20.73 14.75
N ASN A 31 5.73 -21.59 15.76
CA ASN A 31 4.69 -21.84 16.77
C ASN A 31 4.57 -20.75 17.86
N THR A 32 5.09 -19.54 17.62
CA THR A 32 4.96 -18.42 18.55
C THR A 32 4.27 -17.24 17.89
N GLN A 33 3.51 -16.48 18.68
CA GLN A 33 2.81 -15.29 18.18
C GLN A 33 3.79 -14.28 17.57
N GLN A 34 4.95 -14.09 18.21
CA GLN A 34 6.00 -13.21 17.70
C GLN A 34 6.48 -13.66 16.31
N ARG A 35 6.80 -14.94 16.12
CA ARG A 35 7.26 -15.47 14.82
C ARG A 35 6.19 -15.35 13.74
N GLN A 36 4.94 -15.60 14.09
CA GLN A 36 3.80 -15.42 13.19
C GLN A 36 3.63 -13.95 12.78
N GLN A 37 3.74 -13.01 13.72
CA GLN A 37 3.68 -11.57 13.43
C GLN A 37 4.88 -11.08 12.61
N GLU A 38 6.09 -11.54 12.91
CA GLU A 38 7.30 -11.25 12.13
C GLU A 38 7.15 -11.76 10.69
N CYS A 39 6.64 -12.97 10.52
CA CYS A 39 6.38 -13.56 9.21
C CYS A 39 5.35 -12.73 8.43
N LEU A 40 4.18 -12.49 9.05
CA LEU A 40 3.13 -11.69 8.45
C LEU A 40 3.62 -10.29 8.06
N LYS A 41 4.39 -9.61 8.93
CA LYS A 41 4.98 -8.30 8.64
C LYS A 41 5.87 -8.35 7.40
N LYS A 42 6.72 -9.38 7.28
CA LYS A 42 7.61 -9.55 6.13
C LYS A 42 6.83 -9.88 4.84
N CYS A 43 5.85 -10.78 4.90
CA CYS A 43 4.99 -11.09 3.77
C CYS A 43 4.22 -9.84 3.31
N LEU A 44 3.64 -9.08 4.24
CA LEU A 44 2.94 -7.84 3.97
C LEU A 44 3.85 -6.73 3.43
N ALA A 45 5.15 -6.81 3.70
CA ALA A 45 6.16 -5.90 3.14
C ALA A 45 6.66 -6.36 1.76
N HIS A 46 6.41 -7.62 1.39
CA HIS A 46 6.85 -8.16 0.11
C HIS A 46 5.94 -7.65 -1.02
N PRO A 47 6.50 -6.97 -2.03
CA PRO A 47 5.71 -6.47 -3.15
C PRO A 47 5.11 -7.64 -3.95
N GLY A 48 3.82 -7.54 -4.30
CA GLY A 48 3.12 -8.60 -5.04
C GLY A 48 2.69 -9.82 -4.21
N ALA A 49 2.89 -9.81 -2.90
CA ALA A 49 2.39 -10.88 -2.03
C ALA A 49 0.84 -10.92 -2.03
N THR A 50 0.31 -12.13 -2.09
CA THR A 50 -1.13 -12.47 -2.10
C THR A 50 -1.53 -13.22 -0.83
N GLY A 51 -0.56 -13.78 -0.12
CA GLY A 51 -0.76 -14.45 1.15
C GLY A 51 0.55 -14.70 1.88
N CYS A 52 0.42 -15.23 3.09
CA CYS A 52 1.54 -15.58 3.96
C CYS A 52 1.23 -16.90 4.64
N GLU A 53 2.24 -17.75 4.80
CA GLU A 53 2.12 -19.02 5.51
C GLU A 53 3.25 -19.20 6.51
N VAL A 54 2.91 -19.70 7.69
CA VAL A 54 3.85 -20.07 8.74
C VAL A 54 3.69 -21.55 9.06
N ILE A 55 4.80 -22.26 9.11
CA ILE A 55 4.86 -23.71 9.36
C ILE A 55 5.75 -23.98 10.58
N TRP A 56 5.35 -24.91 11.45
CA TRP A 56 6.13 -25.32 12.63
C TRP A 56 6.12 -26.84 12.86
N HIS A 57 7.06 -27.33 13.66
CA HIS A 57 7.18 -28.75 14.05
C HIS A 57 7.16 -29.73 12.85
N GLN A 58 7.75 -29.30 11.73
CA GLN A 58 7.87 -30.03 10.48
C GLN A 58 9.22 -29.74 9.82
N SER A 59 9.67 -30.61 8.92
CA SER A 59 10.94 -30.43 8.19
C SER A 59 10.93 -29.18 7.30
N ASN A 60 9.77 -28.85 6.73
CA ASN A 60 9.50 -27.64 5.96
C ASN A 60 9.05 -26.46 6.85
N ARG A 61 9.32 -26.44 8.15
CA ARG A 61 9.03 -25.27 8.99
C ARG A 61 9.62 -23.98 8.40
N GLY A 62 8.98 -22.86 8.69
CA GLY A 62 9.45 -21.57 8.24
C GLY A 62 8.33 -20.59 7.94
N CYS A 63 8.72 -19.51 7.31
CA CYS A 63 7.84 -18.44 6.87
C CYS A 63 7.87 -18.36 5.34
N TYR A 64 6.70 -18.33 4.72
CA TYR A 64 6.49 -18.46 3.30
C TYR A 64 5.63 -17.32 2.78
N ILE A 65 6.07 -16.72 1.68
CA ILE A 65 5.31 -15.69 0.95
C ILE A 65 4.64 -16.36 -0.25
N HIS A 66 3.34 -16.14 -0.43
CA HIS A 66 2.64 -16.50 -1.66
C HIS A 66 2.56 -15.27 -2.57
N THR A 67 2.82 -15.45 -3.86
CA THR A 67 2.69 -14.41 -4.90
C THR A 67 1.59 -14.71 -5.92
N GLN A 68 1.00 -15.90 -5.85
CA GLN A 68 -0.17 -16.31 -6.62
C GLN A 68 -1.41 -16.38 -5.74
N SER A 69 -2.61 -16.36 -6.34
CA SER A 69 -3.87 -16.31 -5.61
C SER A 69 -3.98 -17.36 -4.50
N VAL A 70 -4.28 -16.90 -3.28
CA VAL A 70 -4.63 -17.72 -2.12
C VAL A 70 -6.12 -17.54 -1.83
N ALA A 71 -6.85 -18.64 -1.59
CA ALA A 71 -8.28 -18.59 -1.31
C ALA A 71 -8.59 -18.60 0.19
N ARG A 72 -7.95 -19.50 0.94
CA ARG A 72 -8.20 -19.74 2.38
C ARG A 72 -7.10 -20.59 3.02
N GLY A 73 -7.11 -20.68 4.35
CA GLY A 73 -6.48 -21.76 5.10
C GLY A 73 -7.36 -23.02 5.10
N ASN A 74 -6.75 -24.20 5.20
CA ASN A 74 -7.45 -25.49 5.12
C ASN A 74 -7.68 -26.21 6.46
N ASN A 75 -7.44 -25.55 7.59
CA ASN A 75 -7.51 -26.12 8.94
C ASN A 75 -6.48 -27.22 9.27
N ALA A 76 -5.49 -27.49 8.41
CA ALA A 76 -4.42 -28.41 8.77
C ALA A 76 -3.68 -27.97 10.03
N ALA A 77 -3.36 -28.90 10.92
CA ALA A 77 -2.54 -28.60 12.09
C ALA A 77 -1.14 -28.13 11.66
N ARG A 78 -0.44 -27.41 12.55
CA ARG A 78 0.97 -26.98 12.35
C ARG A 78 1.23 -25.94 11.27
N HIS A 79 0.17 -25.27 10.83
CA HIS A 79 0.23 -24.22 9.83
C HIS A 79 -0.67 -23.03 10.21
N SER A 80 -0.35 -21.86 9.70
CA SER A 80 -1.24 -20.70 9.70
C SER A 80 -1.10 -19.95 8.40
N CYS A 81 -2.24 -19.61 7.81
CA CYS A 81 -2.36 -18.90 6.55
C CYS A 81 -2.96 -17.50 6.77
N TRP A 82 -2.49 -16.53 5.99
CA TRP A 82 -3.13 -15.22 5.87
C TRP A 82 -3.43 -14.93 4.42
N VAL A 83 -4.69 -14.62 4.13
CA VAL A 83 -5.15 -14.31 2.78
C VAL A 83 -5.22 -12.80 2.60
N PHE A 84 -4.35 -12.24 1.75
CA PHE A 84 -4.20 -10.78 1.70
C PHE A 84 -5.39 -10.06 1.06
N SER A 85 -6.16 -10.75 0.21
CA SER A 85 -7.44 -10.21 -0.30
C SER A 85 -8.48 -10.02 0.81
N LYS A 86 -8.35 -10.69 1.96
CA LYS A 86 -9.23 -10.54 3.13
C LYS A 86 -8.66 -9.55 4.17
N CYS A 87 -7.47 -9.00 3.95
CA CYS A 87 -6.91 -7.98 4.81
C CYS A 87 -7.65 -6.66 4.63
N LYS A 88 -8.00 -6.02 5.76
CA LYS A 88 -8.61 -4.69 5.76
C LYS A 88 -7.65 -3.61 5.24
N GLN A 89 -6.35 -3.80 5.46
CA GLN A 89 -5.29 -2.88 5.08
C GLN A 89 -4.49 -3.39 3.88
N ALA A 90 -4.03 -2.48 3.03
CA ALA A 90 -3.12 -2.75 1.94
C ALA A 90 -1.96 -1.74 1.92
N PRO A 91 -0.79 -2.14 1.40
CA PRO A 91 0.29 -1.20 1.15
C PRO A 91 -0.11 -0.15 0.10
N LEU A 92 0.23 1.10 0.36
CA LEU A 92 0.31 2.15 -0.65
C LEU A 92 1.76 2.21 -1.12
N TYR A 93 2.03 1.70 -2.32
CA TYR A 93 3.36 1.66 -2.89
C TYR A 93 3.74 3.02 -3.49
N ARG A 94 5.00 3.45 -3.35
CA ARG A 94 5.55 4.68 -3.94
C ARG A 94 6.50 4.36 -5.09
N PHE A 95 6.38 5.10 -6.19
CA PHE A 95 7.24 5.02 -7.36
C PHE A 95 7.70 6.40 -7.79
N TRP A 96 8.91 6.46 -8.34
CA TRP A 96 9.43 7.60 -9.05
C TRP A 96 9.59 7.26 -10.52
N ASN A 97 8.89 7.96 -11.39
CA ASN A 97 9.07 7.82 -12.83
C ASN A 97 10.07 8.86 -13.33
N ARG A 98 11.35 8.46 -13.46
CA ARG A 98 12.41 9.35 -13.97
C ARG A 98 12.11 9.95 -15.35
N ARG A 99 11.35 9.25 -16.21
CA ARG A 99 11.02 9.73 -17.56
C ARG A 99 9.96 10.82 -17.54
N LEU A 100 9.02 10.74 -16.60
CA LEU A 100 7.91 11.70 -16.48
C LEU A 100 8.17 12.78 -15.43
N GLY A 101 9.13 12.57 -14.54
CA GLY A 101 9.39 13.47 -13.42
C GLY A 101 8.31 13.41 -12.33
N ASP A 102 7.63 12.27 -12.18
CA ASP A 102 6.40 12.15 -11.38
C ASP A 102 6.47 11.05 -10.31
N HIS A 103 5.93 11.37 -9.13
CA HIS A 103 5.69 10.42 -8.07
C HIS A 103 4.31 9.76 -8.19
N PHE A 104 4.32 8.43 -8.29
CA PHE A 104 3.11 7.64 -8.44
C PHE A 104 2.87 6.75 -7.21
N TYR A 105 1.61 6.69 -6.75
CA TYR A 105 1.18 5.94 -5.60
C TYR A 105 0.00 5.02 -5.96
N THR A 106 0.07 3.75 -5.57
CA THR A 106 -0.99 2.79 -5.86
C THR A 106 -1.04 1.68 -4.83
N THR A 107 -2.24 1.14 -4.59
CA THR A 107 -2.44 -0.09 -3.80
C THR A 107 -2.41 -1.34 -4.67
N ASN A 108 -2.30 -1.18 -6.00
CA ASN A 108 -2.31 -2.27 -6.96
C ASN A 108 -0.90 -2.50 -7.48
N TYR A 109 -0.27 -3.59 -7.05
CA TYR A 109 1.08 -3.93 -7.47
C TYR A 109 1.17 -4.19 -9.00
N ASN A 110 0.09 -4.64 -9.64
CA ASN A 110 0.10 -4.94 -11.07
C ASN A 110 0.14 -3.68 -11.95
N GLU A 111 -0.25 -2.52 -11.43
CA GLU A 111 -0.07 -1.21 -12.11
C GLU A 111 1.42 -0.86 -12.31
N ILE A 112 2.31 -1.62 -11.67
CA ILE A 112 3.75 -1.46 -11.76
C ILE A 112 4.34 -2.50 -12.70
N TRP A 113 3.89 -3.76 -12.56
CA TRP A 113 4.40 -4.88 -13.36
C TRP A 113 3.98 -4.79 -14.83
N ASN A 114 2.76 -4.33 -15.12
CA ASN A 114 2.17 -4.35 -16.48
C ASN A 114 2.46 -3.10 -17.34
N GLY A 115 3.43 -2.25 -17.02
CA GLY A 115 3.69 -1.08 -17.88
C GLY A 115 4.80 -0.11 -17.49
N LYS A 116 5.46 -0.29 -16.34
CA LYS A 116 6.54 0.61 -15.88
C LYS A 116 7.76 -0.22 -15.47
N ARG A 117 8.45 -0.81 -16.46
CA ARG A 117 9.68 -1.63 -16.24
C ARG A 117 10.67 -0.92 -15.28
N GLY A 118 10.70 -1.41 -14.04
CA GLY A 118 11.93 -1.82 -13.34
C GLY A 118 12.85 -0.79 -12.68
N SER A 119 12.70 0.53 -12.84
CA SER A 119 13.69 1.50 -12.30
C SER A 119 13.10 2.66 -11.50
N GLY A 120 12.02 2.40 -10.74
CA GLY A 120 11.30 3.45 -10.02
C GLY A 120 10.70 3.08 -8.67
N PHE A 121 10.67 1.81 -8.26
CA PHE A 121 10.07 1.44 -6.97
C PHE A 121 10.85 2.06 -5.81
N LYS A 122 10.15 2.75 -4.92
CA LYS A 122 10.73 3.39 -3.72
C LYS A 122 10.33 2.71 -2.42
N GLY A 123 9.47 1.70 -2.47
CA GLY A 123 9.00 0.96 -1.30
C GLY A 123 7.52 1.20 -0.99
N ILE A 124 7.11 0.72 0.18
CA ILE A 124 5.78 0.95 0.75
C ILE A 124 5.80 2.29 1.50
N GLN A 125 4.97 3.24 1.08
CA GLN A 125 4.88 4.56 1.72
C GLN A 125 4.15 4.49 3.06
N CYS A 126 3.05 3.74 3.10
CA CYS A 126 2.21 3.54 4.26
C CYS A 126 1.22 2.40 4.01
N ARG A 127 0.36 2.11 4.99
CA ARG A 127 -0.77 1.21 4.84
C ARG A 127 -2.08 1.98 4.91
N VAL A 128 -2.99 1.63 4.02
CA VAL A 128 -4.30 2.27 3.83
C VAL A 128 -5.41 1.21 3.78
N LEU A 129 -6.67 1.62 3.88
CA LEU A 129 -7.80 0.71 3.80
C LEU A 129 -8.28 0.61 2.34
N LYS A 130 -8.53 -0.61 1.84
CA LYS A 130 -9.02 -0.81 0.46
C LYS A 130 -10.51 -0.53 0.29
N HIS A 131 -11.26 -0.65 1.38
CA HIS A 131 -12.70 -0.49 1.40
C HIS A 131 -13.08 0.52 2.48
N HIS A 132 -14.22 1.18 2.26
CA HIS A 132 -14.80 2.10 3.23
C HIS A 132 -14.99 1.41 4.58
N GLN A 133 -14.63 2.11 5.64
CA GLN A 133 -14.93 1.74 7.03
C GLN A 133 -15.46 2.97 7.76
N ASP A 134 -16.24 2.75 8.81
CA ASP A 134 -16.80 3.85 9.58
C ASP A 134 -15.72 4.80 10.12
N GLY A 135 -15.94 6.09 9.93
CA GLY A 135 -15.00 7.13 10.31
C GLY A 135 -13.78 7.28 9.38
N THR A 136 -13.81 6.68 8.19
CA THR A 136 -12.80 6.88 7.14
C THR A 136 -13.33 7.77 6.02
N ILE A 137 -12.42 8.34 5.25
CA ILE A 137 -12.71 9.16 4.07
C ILE A 137 -11.92 8.64 2.86
N PRO A 138 -12.44 8.82 1.63
CA PRO A 138 -11.75 8.41 0.42
C PRO A 138 -10.51 9.27 0.16
N LEU A 139 -9.44 8.62 -0.27
CA LEU A 139 -8.30 9.24 -0.94
C LEU A 139 -8.50 9.07 -2.45
N TYR A 140 -8.82 10.16 -3.13
CA TYR A 140 -9.02 10.19 -4.58
C TYR A 140 -7.67 10.31 -5.29
N ARG A 141 -7.57 9.70 -6.47
CA ARG A 141 -6.41 9.81 -7.37
C ARG A 141 -6.83 10.44 -8.69
N TYR A 142 -5.98 11.29 -9.21
CA TYR A 142 -6.19 12.03 -10.45
C TYR A 142 -4.93 12.02 -11.31
N TRP A 143 -5.12 12.10 -12.62
CA TRP A 143 -4.03 12.16 -13.60
C TRP A 143 -4.16 13.38 -14.50
N ARG A 144 -3.05 14.09 -14.72
CA ARG A 144 -2.97 15.22 -15.65
C ARG A 144 -1.96 14.93 -16.76
N ARG A 145 -2.45 14.39 -17.88
CA ARG A 145 -1.64 13.91 -19.01
C ARG A 145 -0.61 14.91 -19.56
N TYR A 146 -0.98 16.18 -19.72
CA TYR A 146 -0.09 17.16 -20.37
C TYR A 146 1.18 17.44 -19.56
N TRP A 147 1.07 17.45 -18.23
CA TRP A 147 2.19 17.72 -17.32
C TRP A 147 2.69 16.49 -16.61
N SER A 148 2.11 15.34 -16.94
CA SER A 148 2.45 14.03 -16.39
C SER A 148 2.43 13.94 -14.86
N ASP A 149 1.47 14.59 -14.19
CA ASP A 149 1.38 14.63 -12.72
C ASP A 149 0.21 13.81 -12.18
N HIS A 150 0.48 13.02 -11.13
CA HIS A 150 -0.56 12.42 -10.29
C HIS A 150 -0.87 13.26 -9.05
N PHE A 151 -2.16 13.50 -8.83
CA PHE A 151 -2.64 14.22 -7.66
C PHE A 151 -3.52 13.35 -6.77
N TYR A 152 -3.35 13.46 -5.46
CA TYR A 152 -4.08 12.69 -4.46
C TYR A 152 -4.66 13.63 -3.41
N THR A 153 -5.94 13.48 -3.13
CA THR A 153 -6.61 14.31 -2.14
C THR A 153 -7.79 13.61 -1.51
N THR A 154 -8.09 13.98 -0.27
CA THR A 154 -9.33 13.66 0.42
C THR A 154 -10.41 14.74 0.23
N ASN A 155 -10.02 15.93 -0.22
CA ASN A 155 -10.93 17.03 -0.50
C ASN A 155 -11.33 17.04 -1.97
N ILE A 156 -12.51 16.48 -2.25
CA ILE A 156 -13.13 16.45 -3.58
C ILE A 156 -13.17 17.83 -4.26
N ARG A 157 -13.27 18.93 -3.51
CA ARG A 157 -13.43 20.29 -4.06
C ARG A 157 -12.18 20.82 -4.74
N GLU A 158 -11.00 20.25 -4.47
CA GLU A 158 -9.75 20.66 -5.13
C GLU A 158 -9.81 20.41 -6.64
N ILE A 159 -10.43 19.29 -7.07
CA ILE A 159 -10.58 18.93 -8.49
C ILE A 159 -12.03 19.07 -8.97
N GLY A 160 -13.01 18.80 -8.11
CA GLY A 160 -14.43 18.99 -8.38
C GLY A 160 -15.15 17.77 -8.98
N THR A 161 -14.52 16.59 -9.04
CA THR A 161 -15.18 15.35 -9.48
C THR A 161 -14.52 14.10 -8.89
N ALA A 162 -15.31 13.08 -8.54
CA ALA A 162 -14.82 11.73 -8.21
C ALA A 162 -15.18 10.70 -9.28
N ARG A 163 -15.94 11.09 -10.31
CA ARG A 163 -16.42 10.16 -11.33
C ARG A 163 -15.24 9.79 -12.23
N ARG A 164 -14.83 8.53 -12.18
CA ARG A 164 -13.72 8.01 -12.99
C ARG A 164 -13.91 8.39 -14.47
N GLY A 165 -12.85 8.90 -15.09
CA GLY A 165 -12.83 9.38 -16.48
C GLY A 165 -13.34 10.82 -16.66
N GLN A 166 -13.99 11.42 -15.66
CA GLN A 166 -14.42 12.82 -15.75
C GLN A 166 -13.23 13.76 -15.53
N ARG A 167 -13.12 14.76 -16.40
CA ARG A 167 -12.16 15.85 -16.28
C ARG A 167 -12.70 16.93 -15.34
N GLY A 168 -11.92 17.30 -14.35
CA GLY A 168 -12.20 18.38 -13.40
C GLY A 168 -11.31 19.61 -13.60
N ARG A 169 -11.13 20.37 -12.52
CA ARG A 169 -10.28 21.57 -12.47
C ARG A 169 -8.84 21.26 -12.87
N TYR A 170 -8.16 22.27 -13.41
CA TYR A 170 -6.76 22.21 -13.85
C TYR A 170 -6.42 21.13 -14.89
N GLY A 171 -7.43 20.47 -15.46
CA GLY A 171 -7.27 19.41 -16.46
C GLY A 171 -6.96 18.04 -15.89
N TYR A 172 -7.13 17.83 -14.58
CA TYR A 172 -7.05 16.51 -13.97
C TYR A 172 -8.24 15.64 -14.37
N VAL A 173 -7.97 14.39 -14.72
CA VAL A 173 -8.99 13.36 -14.94
C VAL A 173 -9.05 12.47 -13.71
N SER A 174 -10.24 12.22 -13.18
CA SER A 174 -10.40 11.33 -12.02
C SER A 174 -10.09 9.88 -12.39
N GLU A 175 -9.21 9.26 -11.62
CA GLU A 175 -8.94 7.82 -11.71
C GLU A 175 -9.72 7.03 -10.65
N GLY A 176 -10.55 7.72 -9.85
CA GLY A 176 -11.39 7.16 -8.80
C GLY A 176 -10.74 7.18 -7.41
N ILE A 177 -11.29 6.37 -6.51
CA ILE A 177 -10.77 6.20 -5.14
C ILE A 177 -9.59 5.23 -5.18
N THR A 178 -8.42 5.65 -4.71
CA THR A 178 -7.26 4.76 -4.59
C THR A 178 -7.26 3.98 -3.28
N ALA A 179 -7.76 4.60 -2.20
CA ALA A 179 -7.84 4.00 -0.88
C ALA A 179 -8.76 4.80 0.07
N TYR A 180 -8.88 4.37 1.32
CA TYR A 180 -9.53 5.07 2.41
C TYR A 180 -8.53 5.30 3.57
N CYS A 181 -8.63 6.46 4.23
CA CYS A 181 -7.80 6.86 5.36
C CYS A 181 -8.61 7.65 6.39
N TYR A 182 -8.02 7.96 7.55
CA TYR A 182 -8.71 8.68 8.62
C TYR A 182 -8.54 10.20 8.47
N PRO A 183 -9.62 11.00 8.63
CA PRO A 183 -9.54 12.47 8.58
C PRO A 183 -8.70 13.06 9.72
N SER A 184 -8.62 12.36 10.85
CA SER A 184 -8.00 12.84 12.09
C SER A 184 -7.08 11.78 12.72
N SER A 185 -6.13 12.24 13.53
CA SER A 185 -5.21 11.38 14.26
C SER A 185 -5.95 10.45 15.21
N ARG A 186 -5.50 9.20 15.32
CA ARG A 186 -5.95 8.19 16.28
C ARG A 186 -4.74 7.34 16.69
N GLN A 187 -4.87 6.60 17.80
CA GLN A 187 -3.79 5.73 18.28
C GLN A 187 -3.31 4.77 17.17
N GLY A 188 -1.99 4.74 16.96
CA GLY A 188 -1.36 3.88 15.94
C GLY A 188 -1.44 4.40 14.50
N LEU A 189 -1.95 5.62 14.27
CA LEU A 189 -1.91 6.29 12.98
C LEU A 189 -0.81 7.35 12.92
N ILE A 190 -0.31 7.59 11.71
CA ILE A 190 0.67 8.63 11.40
C ILE A 190 0.15 9.51 10.25
N PRO A 191 0.53 10.79 10.18
CA PRO A 191 0.11 11.67 9.09
C PRO A 191 0.75 11.31 7.76
N LEU A 192 -0.02 11.42 6.68
CA LEU A 192 0.47 11.46 5.30
C LEU A 192 0.52 12.93 4.85
N TYR A 193 1.71 13.45 4.65
CA TYR A 193 1.96 14.82 4.20
C TYR A 193 1.95 14.91 2.68
N ARG A 194 1.49 16.04 2.14
CA ARG A 194 1.59 16.39 0.71
C ARG A 194 2.48 17.60 0.51
N TYR A 195 3.22 17.57 -0.59
CA TYR A 195 4.15 18.61 -0.99
C TYR A 195 4.02 18.89 -2.48
N TRP A 196 4.36 20.11 -2.87
CA TRP A 196 4.30 20.57 -4.24
C TRP A 196 5.65 21.11 -4.70
N LYS A 197 6.07 20.76 -5.91
CA LYS A 197 7.25 21.33 -6.57
C LYS A 197 6.89 21.87 -7.95
N ALA A 198 6.74 23.19 -8.02
CA ALA A 198 6.35 23.90 -9.23
C ALA A 198 7.31 23.71 -10.41
N SER A 199 8.62 23.61 -10.15
CA SER A 199 9.64 23.55 -11.22
C SER A 199 9.59 22.29 -12.07
N ILE A 200 8.94 21.23 -11.60
CA ILE A 200 8.76 19.97 -12.33
C ILE A 200 7.29 19.53 -12.39
N VAL A 201 6.38 20.33 -11.85
CA VAL A 201 4.95 20.02 -11.73
C VAL A 201 4.72 18.65 -11.09
N ASP A 202 5.22 18.46 -9.86
CA ASP A 202 5.11 17.19 -9.13
C ASP A 202 4.51 17.36 -7.74
N HIS A 203 3.59 16.47 -7.40
CA HIS A 203 3.11 16.27 -6.03
C HIS A 203 3.79 15.07 -5.35
N PHE A 204 4.40 15.35 -4.20
CA PHE A 204 5.09 14.34 -3.40
C PHE A 204 4.31 14.06 -2.11
N TYR A 205 4.26 12.78 -1.69
CA TYR A 205 3.54 12.35 -0.50
C TYR A 205 4.43 11.47 0.36
N THR A 206 4.52 11.78 1.65
CA THR A 206 5.27 10.94 2.59
C THR A 206 4.74 10.99 4.01
N THR A 207 4.92 9.91 4.75
CA THR A 207 4.74 9.85 6.21
C THR A 207 6.03 10.18 6.97
N ASN A 208 7.19 10.15 6.30
CA ASN A 208 8.47 10.49 6.89
C ASN A 208 8.78 11.98 6.68
N ILE A 209 8.50 12.78 7.71
CA ILE A 209 8.75 14.23 7.69
C ILE A 209 10.21 14.58 7.36
N ARG A 210 11.18 13.71 7.65
CA ARG A 210 12.61 13.97 7.40
C ARG A 210 12.99 13.99 5.91
N GLU A 211 12.17 13.41 5.03
CA GLU A 211 12.45 13.45 3.58
C GLU A 211 12.41 14.89 3.04
N ILE A 212 11.48 15.72 3.54
CA ILE A 212 11.37 17.14 3.15
C ILE A 212 11.85 18.08 4.25
N GLY A 213 11.79 17.70 5.52
CA GLY A 213 12.30 18.49 6.64
C GLY A 213 11.33 19.57 7.17
N THR A 214 10.10 19.66 6.66
CA THR A 214 9.06 20.56 7.19
C THR A 214 7.66 20.02 6.94
N SER A 215 6.74 20.22 7.88
CA SER A 215 5.29 20.01 7.68
C SER A 215 4.49 21.32 7.73
N VAL A 216 5.17 22.45 7.94
CA VAL A 216 4.51 23.75 8.06
C VAL A 216 4.03 24.20 6.69
N ARG A 217 2.71 24.24 6.51
CA ARG A 217 2.08 24.61 5.24
C ARG A 217 2.66 25.94 4.73
N GLY A 218 3.06 25.95 3.47
CA GLY A 218 3.66 27.10 2.82
C GLY A 218 5.19 27.17 2.92
N LYS A 219 5.84 26.47 3.86
CA LYS A 219 7.30 26.44 3.96
C LYS A 219 7.91 25.50 2.93
N TYR A 220 9.06 25.90 2.40
CA TYR A 220 9.90 25.07 1.56
C TYR A 220 10.85 24.26 2.43
N GLY A 221 11.04 23.00 2.07
CA GLY A 221 12.02 22.10 2.68
C GLY A 221 13.07 21.65 1.67
N HIS A 222 13.65 20.48 1.93
CA HIS A 222 14.61 19.82 1.06
C HIS A 222 14.05 19.64 -0.36
N HIS A 223 14.97 19.63 -1.33
CA HIS A 223 14.70 19.40 -2.75
C HIS A 223 13.72 20.41 -3.41
N GLY A 224 13.44 21.54 -2.74
CA GLY A 224 12.58 22.61 -3.26
C GLY A 224 11.08 22.33 -3.16
N TYR A 225 10.66 21.35 -2.35
CA TYR A 225 9.25 21.06 -2.12
C TYR A 225 8.64 22.02 -1.11
N LYS A 226 7.47 22.57 -1.46
CA LYS A 226 6.62 23.38 -0.58
C LYS A 226 5.62 22.47 0.14
N SER A 227 5.53 22.56 1.46
CA SER A 227 4.54 21.79 2.22
C SER A 227 3.13 22.29 1.95
N GLU A 228 2.22 21.36 1.65
CA GLU A 228 0.78 21.61 1.56
C GLU A 228 0.04 21.09 2.80
N GLY A 229 0.75 20.50 3.77
CA GLY A 229 0.21 20.00 5.02
C GLY A 229 -0.22 18.53 4.97
N ILE A 230 -1.07 18.14 5.92
CA ILE A 230 -1.55 16.77 6.10
C ILE A 230 -2.75 16.52 5.18
N VAL A 231 -2.72 15.41 4.43
CA VAL A 231 -3.84 14.96 3.58
C VAL A 231 -4.82 14.11 4.37
N CYS A 232 -4.28 13.17 5.15
CA CYS A 232 -5.02 12.31 6.07
C CYS A 232 -4.06 11.52 6.98
N TYR A 233 -4.61 10.65 7.82
CA TYR A 233 -3.89 9.77 8.75
C TYR A 233 -4.00 8.31 8.30
N VAL A 234 -2.86 7.63 8.29
CA VAL A 234 -2.66 6.30 7.72
C VAL A 234 -1.93 5.38 8.70
N PHE A 235 -1.94 4.08 8.43
CA PHE A 235 -1.14 3.14 9.22
C PHE A 235 0.32 3.19 8.76
N PRO A 236 1.30 2.97 9.67
CA PRO A 236 2.70 2.81 9.28
C PRO A 236 2.89 1.64 8.31
N ALA A 237 3.97 1.70 7.52
CA ALA A 237 4.35 0.68 6.53
C ALA A 237 4.69 -0.68 7.17
#